data_AF-A0A5K1K760-F1
#
_entry.id   AF-A0A5K1K760-F1
#
_cell.length_a   1.000
_cell.length_b   1.000
_cell.length_c   1.000
_cell.angle_alpha   90.00
_cell.angle_beta   90.00
_cell.angle_gamma   90.00
#
_symmetry.space_group_name_H-M   'P 1'
#
loop_
_entity.id
_entity.type
_entity.pdbx_description
1 polymer ?
#
loop_
_entity_poly.entity_id
_entity_poly.type
_entity_poly.pdbx_seq_one_letter_code
_entity_poly.pdbx_strand_id
1 'polypeptide(L)'
;MKRQALFLRSSPQFRKTDWVGDTLAGPAAIPGVNITSLTSNSEDDSETFATYLRNPDTGTGFLVARHANSSALSTARFRVTLPSATRGPLDLPRTFDAIALDGRQSKLIMTDYNFGRNGSVLHTTAAVFFAGTIGARDVLFLTGDAGQDHEAAVVLAGSRGRRASSAHIAYTTNEQGATTVTVRAGLASGLVTLWDSDEQLVLFADPVTAATFWAPTIRSPTADTVPGLESFWQFGTNETVLVGGPYLVRNATLAGRTLSLRGDLNASVPLAVVGPAEIRAVTWNGERVQVEGDGRGVLRGRLTLGEVVKTVTVPKLGGW
;
A
#
# COMPACT_ATOMS: atom_id res chain seq x y z
N MET A 1 5.69 5.33 -10.05
CA MET A 1 4.83 6.54 -9.97
C MET A 1 3.45 6.27 -9.32
N LYS A 2 2.49 5.55 -9.92
CA LYS A 2 1.14 5.33 -9.32
C LYS A 2 1.15 4.89 -7.85
N ARG A 3 1.96 3.90 -7.49
CA ARG A 3 2.10 3.39 -6.09
C ARG A 3 2.50 4.51 -5.11
N GLN A 4 3.48 5.33 -5.47
CA GLN A 4 3.95 6.47 -4.66
C GLN A 4 2.88 7.57 -4.56
N ALA A 5 2.17 7.86 -5.66
CA ALA A 5 1.11 8.87 -5.66
C ALA A 5 -0.06 8.46 -4.73
N LEU A 6 -0.46 7.18 -4.74
CA LEU A 6 -1.52 6.68 -3.86
C LEU A 6 -1.09 6.65 -2.39
N PHE A 7 0.16 6.29 -2.11
CA PHE A 7 0.76 6.48 -0.79
C PHE A 7 0.62 7.94 -0.33
N LEU A 8 1.20 8.91 -1.05
CA LEU A 8 1.17 10.33 -0.68
C LEU A 8 -0.25 10.90 -0.53
N ARG A 9 -1.18 10.43 -1.37
CA ARG A 9 -2.60 10.80 -1.30
C ARG A 9 -3.25 10.33 0.01
N SER A 10 -2.91 9.12 0.45
CA SER A 10 -3.50 8.44 1.59
C SER A 10 -2.73 8.61 2.92
N SER A 11 -1.54 9.24 2.86
CA SER A 11 -0.65 9.42 4.01
C SER A 11 -0.40 10.90 4.33
N PRO A 12 -1.39 11.64 4.88
CA PRO A 12 -1.23 13.05 5.22
C PRO A 12 -0.11 13.32 6.23
N GLN A 13 0.20 12.34 7.09
CA GLN A 13 1.34 12.38 8.03
C GLN A 13 2.69 12.60 7.33
N PHE A 14 2.84 12.21 6.06
CA PHE A 14 4.09 12.42 5.33
C PHE A 14 4.32 13.88 4.90
N ARG A 15 3.26 14.70 4.86
CA ARG A 15 3.29 16.03 4.23
C ARG A 15 3.91 17.13 5.10
N LYS A 16 3.94 16.91 6.41
CA LYS A 16 4.50 17.82 7.40
C LYS A 16 5.55 17.06 8.20
N THR A 17 6.66 16.74 7.56
CA THR A 17 7.76 16.03 8.21
C THR A 17 8.97 16.95 8.36
N ASP A 18 9.58 16.91 9.53
CA ASP A 18 10.89 17.46 9.77
C ASP A 18 11.94 16.48 9.26
N TRP A 19 12.99 17.00 8.63
CA TRP A 19 14.19 16.22 8.36
C TRP A 19 14.98 16.08 9.65
N VAL A 20 15.17 14.83 10.10
CA VAL A 20 15.88 14.53 11.34
C VAL A 20 17.37 14.31 11.07
N GLY A 21 17.72 13.72 9.93
CA GLY A 21 19.11 13.53 9.53
C GLY A 21 19.28 12.48 8.43
N ASP A 22 20.52 12.37 7.95
CA ASP A 22 20.97 11.37 6.98
C ASP A 22 22.13 10.54 7.54
N THR A 23 22.40 9.37 6.98
CA THR A 23 23.53 8.52 7.41
C THR A 23 24.89 8.95 6.84
N LEU A 24 24.95 9.93 5.92
CA LEU A 24 26.21 10.50 5.40
C LEU A 24 26.36 11.95 5.88
N ALA A 25 26.95 12.19 7.06
CA ALA A 25 27.85 13.32 7.34
C ALA A 25 28.15 13.52 8.84
N GLY A 26 29.37 13.17 9.26
CA GLY A 26 30.03 13.76 10.43
C GLY A 26 29.20 13.78 11.74
N PRO A 27 29.38 14.77 12.63
CA PRO A 27 28.72 14.79 13.95
C PRO A 27 27.18 14.89 13.94
N ALA A 28 26.53 14.79 12.76
CA ALA A 28 25.08 14.77 12.58
C ALA A 28 24.57 13.35 12.25
N ALA A 29 24.95 12.36 13.05
CA ALA A 29 24.29 11.05 13.04
C ALA A 29 22.79 11.23 13.34
N ILE A 30 21.94 10.45 12.67
CA ILE A 30 20.50 10.50 12.89
C ILE A 30 20.19 10.11 14.35
N PRO A 31 19.67 11.02 15.20
CA PRO A 31 19.49 10.72 16.62
C PRO A 31 18.53 9.55 16.84
N GLY A 32 19.00 8.53 17.56
CA GLY A 32 18.20 7.34 17.90
C GLY A 32 17.95 6.38 16.73
N VAL A 33 18.59 6.59 15.57
CA VAL A 33 18.57 5.65 14.45
C VAL A 33 19.95 5.02 14.28
N ASN A 34 19.99 3.70 14.24
CA ASN A 34 21.22 2.95 14.00
C ASN A 34 21.00 1.95 12.86
N ILE A 35 21.85 1.97 11.84
CA ILE A 35 21.79 1.02 10.72
C ILE A 35 22.98 0.08 10.81
N THR A 36 22.71 -1.21 10.87
CA THR A 36 23.74 -2.26 10.87
C THR A 36 23.71 -2.97 9.53
N SER A 37 24.75 -2.77 8.73
CA SER A 37 24.99 -3.52 7.49
C SER A 37 25.30 -4.98 7.81
N LEU A 38 24.77 -5.90 7.01
CA LEU A 38 25.02 -7.33 7.10
C LEU A 38 25.66 -7.90 5.83
N THR A 39 25.93 -7.06 4.84
CA THR A 39 26.57 -7.43 3.56
C THR A 39 27.99 -6.92 3.43
N SER A 40 28.40 -5.90 4.20
CA SER A 40 29.77 -5.40 4.23
C SER A 40 30.59 -6.00 5.37
N ASN A 41 31.87 -6.25 5.11
CA ASN A 41 32.82 -6.81 6.08
C ASN A 41 33.49 -5.75 6.97
N SER A 42 33.12 -4.47 6.82
CA SER A 42 33.66 -3.34 7.59
C SER A 42 32.52 -2.51 8.16
N GLU A 43 32.55 -2.28 9.48
CA GLU A 43 31.54 -1.48 10.20
C GLU A 43 31.43 -0.04 9.69
N ASP A 44 32.50 0.49 9.07
CA ASP A 44 32.58 1.85 8.55
C ASP A 44 32.02 2.03 7.12
N ASP A 45 31.68 0.95 6.40
CA ASP A 45 31.22 1.01 5.00
C ASP A 45 29.81 0.40 4.87
N SER A 46 28.80 1.14 5.32
CA SER A 46 27.41 0.74 5.13
C SER A 46 27.03 0.90 3.66
N GLU A 47 26.66 -0.22 3.01
CA GLU A 47 26.07 -0.20 1.67
C GLU A 47 24.69 0.47 1.62
N THR A 48 24.12 0.81 2.79
CA THR A 48 22.81 1.45 2.93
C THR A 48 22.95 2.91 3.36
N PHE A 49 22.35 3.79 2.57
CA PHE A 49 22.08 5.18 2.93
C PHE A 49 20.65 5.34 3.40
N ALA A 50 20.43 6.11 4.47
CA ALA A 50 19.09 6.46 4.88
C ALA A 50 18.92 7.93 5.22
N THR A 51 17.70 8.41 4.95
CA THR A 51 17.18 9.70 5.42
C THR A 51 16.02 9.43 6.37
N TYR A 52 16.06 9.99 7.56
CA TYR A 52 14.95 9.88 8.52
C TYR A 52 14.15 11.18 8.58
N LEU A 53 12.84 11.04 8.38
CA LEU A 53 11.87 12.11 8.47
C LEU A 53 10.90 11.79 9.61
N ARG A 54 10.44 12.81 10.33
CA ARG A 54 9.47 12.62 11.41
C ARG A 54 8.39 13.68 11.35
N ASN A 55 7.13 13.26 11.47
CA ASN A 55 6.04 14.21 11.61
C ASN A 55 5.96 14.68 13.07
N PRO A 56 6.15 15.97 13.38
CA PRO A 56 6.18 16.45 14.76
C PRO A 56 4.81 16.43 15.44
N ASP A 57 3.71 16.46 14.68
CA ASP A 57 2.34 16.48 15.23
C ASP A 57 1.86 15.09 15.61
N THR A 58 2.20 14.09 14.80
CA THR A 58 1.71 12.71 14.94
C THR A 58 2.76 11.74 15.48
N GLY A 59 4.03 12.14 15.46
CA GLY A 59 5.15 11.31 15.87
C GLY A 59 5.60 10.27 14.84
N THR A 60 4.86 10.10 13.74
CA THR A 60 5.15 9.12 12.68
C THR A 60 6.55 9.29 12.13
N GLY A 61 7.31 8.19 12.13
CA GLY A 61 8.65 8.11 11.55
C GLY A 61 8.62 7.53 10.15
N PHE A 62 9.46 8.08 9.27
CA PHE A 62 9.66 7.61 7.91
C PHE A 62 11.15 7.52 7.61
N LEU A 63 11.67 6.30 7.47
CA LEU A 63 13.04 6.05 7.04
C LEU A 63 13.05 5.71 5.55
N VAL A 64 13.64 6.59 4.74
CA VAL A 64 13.90 6.34 3.32
C VAL A 64 15.26 5.67 3.20
N ALA A 65 15.29 4.35 3.04
CA ALA A 65 16.50 3.57 2.87
C ALA A 65 16.76 3.29 1.37
N ARG A 66 18.01 3.38 0.94
CA ARG A 66 18.48 3.05 -0.42
C ARG A 66 19.93 2.59 -0.36
N HIS A 67 20.45 2.09 -1.48
CA HIS A 67 21.89 1.89 -1.62
C HIS A 67 22.66 3.20 -1.45
N ALA A 68 23.77 3.17 -0.73
CA ALA A 68 24.70 4.28 -0.58
C ALA A 68 25.22 4.73 -1.95
N ASN A 69 25.71 3.76 -2.74
CA ASN A 69 25.87 3.91 -4.18
C ASN A 69 24.52 3.66 -4.89
N SER A 70 23.84 4.72 -5.32
CA SER A 70 22.52 4.64 -5.96
C SER A 70 22.49 3.84 -7.27
N SER A 71 23.65 3.59 -7.90
CA SER A 71 23.75 2.80 -9.13
C SER A 71 23.91 1.29 -8.90
N ALA A 72 24.11 0.86 -7.65
CA ALA A 72 24.38 -0.53 -7.27
C ALA A 72 23.29 -1.49 -7.77
N LEU A 73 23.75 -2.63 -8.28
CA LEU A 73 22.91 -3.72 -8.79
C LEU A 73 22.88 -4.93 -7.85
N SER A 74 23.77 -4.98 -6.85
CA SER A 74 23.81 -6.01 -5.82
C SER A 74 22.65 -5.86 -4.84
N THR A 75 22.41 -6.92 -4.06
CA THR A 75 21.50 -6.86 -2.91
C THR A 75 22.30 -6.51 -1.66
N ALA A 76 21.90 -5.45 -0.97
CA ALA A 76 22.37 -5.11 0.37
C ALA A 76 21.42 -5.68 1.43
N ARG A 77 21.92 -6.00 2.62
CA ARG A 77 21.07 -6.44 3.75
C ARG A 77 21.42 -5.63 4.98
N PHE A 78 20.42 -5.17 5.71
CA PHE A 78 20.64 -4.37 6.91
C PHE A 78 19.57 -4.61 7.98
N ARG A 79 19.92 -4.27 9.22
CA ARG A 79 18.99 -4.07 10.33
C ARG A 79 18.96 -2.58 10.68
N VAL A 80 17.87 -2.12 11.27
CA VAL A 80 17.74 -0.74 11.71
C VAL A 80 17.05 -0.62 13.06
N THR A 81 17.63 0.13 13.98
CA THR A 81 16.94 0.63 15.17
C THR A 81 16.24 1.94 14.80
N LEU A 82 14.93 2.06 15.01
CA LEU A 82 14.16 3.29 14.78
C LEU A 82 13.48 3.79 16.06
N PRO A 83 13.41 5.11 16.29
CA PRO A 83 12.57 5.66 17.35
C PRO A 83 11.09 5.34 17.11
N SER A 84 10.38 4.96 18.17
CA SER A 84 8.92 4.98 18.23
C SER A 84 8.44 5.78 19.43
N ALA A 85 7.49 6.68 19.18
CA ALA A 85 6.82 7.47 20.20
C ALA A 85 5.95 6.60 21.13
N THR A 86 5.47 5.45 20.64
CA THR A 86 4.53 4.58 21.37
C THR A 86 5.22 3.42 22.08
N ARG A 87 6.41 2.99 21.63
CA ARG A 87 7.09 1.77 22.11
C ARG A 87 8.57 1.96 22.48
N GLY A 88 9.12 3.17 22.35
CA GLY A 88 10.57 3.38 22.47
C GLY A 88 11.32 2.86 21.23
N PRO A 89 12.65 2.73 21.28
CA PRO A 89 13.43 2.23 20.14
C PRO A 89 12.98 0.84 19.69
N LEU A 90 12.89 0.63 18.36
CA LEU A 90 12.48 -0.62 17.72
C LEU A 90 13.59 -1.14 16.83
N ASP A 91 14.11 -2.33 17.13
CA ASP A 91 15.03 -3.06 16.24
C ASP A 91 14.25 -3.82 15.18
N LEU A 92 14.40 -3.39 13.92
CA LEU A 92 13.73 -3.95 12.76
C LEU A 92 14.74 -4.64 11.84
N PRO A 93 14.39 -5.81 11.26
CA PRO A 93 13.14 -6.53 11.44
C PRO A 93 13.13 -7.38 12.73
N ARG A 94 11.94 -7.65 13.27
CA ARG A 94 11.71 -8.41 14.51
C ARG A 94 11.47 -9.90 14.28
N THR A 95 11.02 -10.28 13.10
CA THR A 95 10.55 -11.65 12.80
C THR A 95 11.39 -12.41 11.79
N PHE A 96 12.44 -11.77 11.25
CA PHE A 96 13.41 -12.34 10.32
C PHE A 96 14.77 -11.65 10.46
N ASP A 97 15.77 -12.08 9.67
CA ASP A 97 17.17 -11.73 9.90
C ASP A 97 17.52 -10.30 9.50
N ALA A 98 17.06 -9.85 8.33
CA ALA A 98 17.50 -8.59 7.74
C ALA A 98 16.53 -8.06 6.68
N ILE A 99 16.41 -6.74 6.58
CA ILE A 99 15.74 -6.08 5.46
C ILE A 99 16.68 -6.13 4.24
N ALA A 100 16.17 -6.57 3.10
CA ALA A 100 16.91 -6.61 1.85
C ALA A 100 16.66 -5.35 0.99
N LEU A 101 17.69 -4.84 0.33
CA LEU A 101 17.60 -3.85 -0.73
C LEU A 101 18.22 -4.43 -1.99
N ASP A 102 17.38 -4.86 -2.94
CA ASP A 102 17.84 -5.33 -4.24
C ASP A 102 18.42 -4.18 -5.08
N GLY A 103 19.07 -4.53 -6.19
CA GLY A 103 19.72 -3.55 -7.07
C GLY A 103 18.79 -2.40 -7.44
N ARG A 104 19.26 -1.16 -7.21
CA ARG A 104 18.52 0.09 -7.45
C ARG A 104 17.17 0.18 -6.73
N GLN A 105 16.97 -0.57 -5.65
CA GLN A 105 15.79 -0.47 -4.80
C GLN A 105 15.96 0.64 -3.75
N SER A 106 14.82 1.20 -3.35
CA SER A 106 14.66 2.00 -2.13
C SER A 106 13.42 1.53 -1.39
N LYS A 107 13.44 1.62 -0.06
CA LYS A 107 12.32 1.27 0.82
C LYS A 107 11.95 2.44 1.71
N LEU A 108 10.67 2.52 2.01
CA LEU A 108 10.12 3.40 3.03
C LEU A 108 9.73 2.53 4.22
N ILE A 109 10.50 2.61 5.30
CA ILE A 109 10.21 1.91 6.57
C ILE A 109 9.54 2.92 7.49
N MET A 110 8.48 2.50 8.16
CA MET A 110 7.60 3.42 8.89
C MET A 110 7.39 2.97 10.32
N THR A 111 7.25 3.93 11.24
CA THR A 111 6.87 3.73 12.65
C THR A 111 5.74 4.66 13.04
N ASP A 112 4.91 4.24 14.00
CA ASP A 112 3.79 5.04 14.56
C ASP A 112 2.88 5.66 13.50
N TYR A 113 2.46 4.86 12.51
CA TYR A 113 1.66 5.32 11.38
C TYR A 113 0.17 5.03 11.59
N ASN A 114 -0.64 6.08 11.70
CA ASN A 114 -2.10 5.94 11.81
C ASN A 114 -2.77 5.93 10.43
N PHE A 115 -3.90 5.23 10.30
CA PHE A 115 -4.69 5.18 9.06
C PHE A 115 -6.18 5.03 9.35
N GLY A 116 -7.00 5.48 8.40
CA GLY A 116 -8.46 5.43 8.57
C GLY A 116 -8.92 6.27 9.77
N ARG A 117 -9.89 5.76 10.52
CA ARG A 117 -10.43 6.40 11.74
C ARG A 117 -9.67 5.97 12.98
N ASN A 118 -9.36 4.69 13.10
CA ASN A 118 -8.81 4.06 14.30
C ASN A 118 -7.61 3.14 14.03
N GLY A 119 -7.28 2.86 12.76
CA GLY A 119 -6.19 2.00 12.36
C GLY A 119 -4.82 2.55 12.76
N SER A 120 -3.93 1.65 13.21
CA SER A 120 -2.57 2.01 13.56
C SER A 120 -1.57 0.89 13.21
N VAL A 121 -0.42 1.30 12.67
CA VAL A 121 0.74 0.49 12.35
C VAL A 121 1.89 0.95 13.25
N LEU A 122 2.29 0.11 14.20
CA LEU A 122 3.42 0.41 15.08
C LEU A 122 4.73 0.49 14.30
N HIS A 123 4.95 -0.46 13.39
CA HIS A 123 6.01 -0.41 12.41
C HIS A 123 5.68 -1.25 11.18
N THR A 124 6.30 -0.94 10.05
CA THR A 124 6.32 -1.84 8.89
C THR A 124 7.58 -1.68 8.05
N THR A 125 8.06 -2.80 7.52
CA THR A 125 9.13 -2.87 6.51
C THR A 125 8.58 -2.99 5.08
N ALA A 126 7.27 -3.25 4.93
CA ALA A 126 6.55 -3.20 3.66
C ALA A 126 6.17 -1.76 3.32
N ALA A 127 6.03 -1.46 2.02
CA ALA A 127 5.53 -0.15 1.60
C ALA A 127 4.00 -0.09 1.72
N VAL A 128 3.47 1.07 2.04
CA VAL A 128 2.02 1.32 2.01
C VAL A 128 1.62 1.73 0.58
N PHE A 129 0.66 1.02 -0.01
CA PHE A 129 0.02 1.41 -1.28
C PHE A 129 -1.19 2.32 -1.04
N PHE A 130 -2.03 1.97 -0.06
CA PHE A 130 -3.20 2.74 0.35
C PHE A 130 -3.43 2.60 1.86
N ALA A 131 -3.84 3.68 2.51
CA ALA A 131 -4.19 3.72 3.92
C ALA A 131 -5.30 4.75 4.17
N GLY A 132 -6.49 4.32 4.55
CA GLY A 132 -7.61 5.25 4.75
C GLY A 132 -8.92 4.53 5.01
N THR A 133 -10.05 5.23 4.87
CA THR A 133 -11.37 4.62 4.97
C THR A 133 -11.92 4.22 3.60
N ILE A 134 -12.64 3.10 3.55
CA ILE A 134 -13.53 2.75 2.44
C ILE A 134 -14.89 2.37 3.04
N GLY A 135 -15.87 3.25 2.86
CA GLY A 135 -17.10 3.19 3.65
C GLY A 135 -16.80 3.33 5.14
N ALA A 136 -17.35 2.43 5.95
CA ALA A 136 -17.14 2.43 7.40
C ALA A 136 -15.82 1.76 7.85
N ARG A 137 -15.07 1.13 6.93
CA ARG A 137 -13.91 0.30 7.26
C ARG A 137 -12.60 1.06 7.11
N ASP A 138 -11.68 0.81 8.04
CA ASP A 138 -10.28 1.19 7.90
C ASP A 138 -9.56 0.18 7.01
N VAL A 139 -8.97 0.65 5.92
CA VAL A 139 -8.32 -0.19 4.91
C VAL A 139 -6.84 0.17 4.82
N LEU A 140 -5.98 -0.83 5.05
CA LEU A 140 -4.55 -0.78 4.85
C LEU A 140 -4.16 -1.76 3.75
N PHE A 141 -3.52 -1.27 2.70
CA PHE A 141 -2.99 -2.09 1.62
C PHE A 141 -1.47 -1.93 1.58
N LEU A 142 -0.76 -2.97 2.00
CA LEU A 142 0.69 -3.10 1.99
C LEU A 142 1.18 -3.74 0.69
N THR A 143 2.41 -3.43 0.29
CA THR A 143 3.09 -4.06 -0.83
C THR A 143 4.57 -4.29 -0.56
N GLY A 144 5.07 -5.43 -1.00
CA GLY A 144 6.46 -5.83 -0.82
C GLY A 144 6.86 -6.92 -1.82
N ASP A 145 8.10 -6.88 -2.29
CA ASP A 145 8.64 -7.84 -3.26
C ASP A 145 8.53 -9.29 -2.77
N ALA A 146 8.04 -10.18 -3.65
CA ALA A 146 7.76 -11.58 -3.29
C ALA A 146 9.02 -12.39 -2.95
N GLY A 147 10.20 -11.94 -3.40
CA GLY A 147 11.50 -12.55 -3.06
C GLY A 147 12.08 -12.09 -1.72
N GLN A 148 11.37 -11.23 -0.98
CA GLN A 148 11.86 -10.62 0.26
C GLN A 148 10.88 -10.89 1.41
N ASP A 149 11.42 -10.97 2.62
CA ASP A 149 10.62 -10.99 3.84
C ASP A 149 10.16 -9.57 4.21
N HIS A 150 8.93 -9.44 4.69
CA HIS A 150 8.35 -8.19 5.19
C HIS A 150 7.62 -8.43 6.50
N GLU A 151 7.50 -7.39 7.32
CA GLU A 151 6.65 -7.41 8.50
C GLU A 151 5.87 -6.11 8.67
N ALA A 152 4.72 -6.22 9.33
CA ALA A 152 3.94 -5.07 9.80
C ALA A 152 3.33 -5.41 11.15
N ALA A 153 3.61 -4.61 12.17
CA ALA A 153 2.93 -4.68 13.46
C ALA A 153 1.71 -3.77 13.44
N VAL A 154 0.52 -4.37 13.39
CA VAL A 154 -0.77 -3.69 13.27
C VAL A 154 -1.62 -4.00 14.49
N VAL A 155 -2.32 -3.01 15.03
CA VAL A 155 -3.38 -3.25 16.01
C VAL A 155 -4.62 -3.72 15.23
N LEU A 156 -4.89 -5.02 15.29
CA LEU A 156 -6.00 -5.63 14.57
C LEU A 156 -7.32 -5.32 15.28
N ALA A 157 -8.28 -4.75 14.56
CA ALA A 157 -9.55 -4.27 15.11
C ALA A 157 -10.77 -4.97 14.47
N GLY A 158 -11.94 -4.79 15.08
CA GLY A 158 -13.22 -5.33 14.64
C GLY A 158 -13.53 -6.75 15.11
N SER A 159 -14.80 -7.13 14.96
CA SER A 159 -15.32 -8.44 15.31
C SER A 159 -15.23 -9.42 14.12
N ARG A 160 -15.25 -10.74 14.42
CA ARG A 160 -15.26 -11.81 13.40
C ARG A 160 -14.14 -11.65 12.36
N GLY A 161 -12.96 -11.23 12.84
CA GLY A 161 -11.79 -11.03 12.01
C GLY A 161 -11.24 -12.35 11.50
N ARG A 162 -10.93 -12.40 10.20
CA ARG A 162 -10.36 -13.57 9.53
C ARG A 162 -8.93 -13.29 9.11
N ARG A 163 -8.04 -14.24 9.36
CA ARG A 163 -6.63 -14.20 8.94
C ARG A 163 -6.43 -15.05 7.69
N ALA A 164 -5.45 -14.68 6.87
CA ALA A 164 -4.96 -15.57 5.82
C ALA A 164 -4.37 -16.84 6.43
N SER A 165 -4.51 -17.96 5.72
CA SER A 165 -3.80 -19.20 6.03
C SER A 165 -2.84 -19.50 4.88
N SER A 166 -1.55 -19.44 5.17
CA SER A 166 -0.46 -19.70 4.21
C SER A 166 0.81 -20.06 4.99
N ALA A 167 1.63 -20.95 4.44
CA ALA A 167 2.94 -21.27 5.01
C ALA A 167 3.92 -20.07 4.99
N HIS A 168 3.66 -19.07 4.15
CA HIS A 168 4.46 -17.85 4.04
C HIS A 168 3.94 -16.70 4.92
N ILE A 169 2.90 -16.93 5.74
CA ILE A 169 2.32 -15.88 6.58
C ILE A 169 2.29 -16.35 8.04
N ALA A 170 2.88 -15.56 8.92
CA ALA A 170 2.85 -15.80 10.35
C ALA A 170 2.25 -14.60 11.09
N TYR A 171 1.63 -14.86 12.24
CA TYR A 171 1.04 -13.85 13.10
C TYR A 171 1.56 -14.03 14.52
N THR A 172 2.15 -12.98 15.09
CA THR A 172 2.60 -12.96 16.47
C THR A 172 1.99 -11.76 17.16
N THR A 173 1.14 -11.99 18.15
CA THR A 173 0.50 -10.92 18.93
C THR A 173 1.29 -10.72 20.23
N ASN A 174 1.64 -9.47 20.54
CA ASN A 174 2.30 -9.13 21.79
C ASN A 174 1.29 -8.86 22.91
N GLU A 175 1.77 -8.78 24.15
CA GLU A 175 0.94 -8.51 25.34
C GLU A 175 0.22 -7.17 25.27
N GLN A 176 0.75 -6.21 24.50
CA GLN A 176 0.14 -4.89 24.31
C GLN A 176 -0.86 -4.84 23.13
N GLY A 177 -1.29 -6.00 22.61
CA GLY A 177 -2.37 -6.15 21.64
C GLY A 177 -1.99 -5.91 20.17
N ALA A 178 -0.75 -5.54 19.86
CA ALA A 178 -0.30 -5.40 18.49
C ALA A 178 0.06 -6.77 17.90
N THR A 179 -0.38 -7.02 16.67
CA THR A 179 -0.08 -8.24 15.94
C THR A 179 0.93 -7.93 14.84
N THR A 180 2.13 -8.50 14.97
CA THR A 180 3.10 -8.54 13.88
C THR A 180 2.68 -9.60 12.88
N VAL A 181 2.36 -9.16 11.66
CA VAL A 181 2.15 -10.02 10.50
C VAL A 181 3.47 -10.11 9.75
N THR A 182 4.03 -11.32 9.65
CA THR A 182 5.23 -11.59 8.86
C THR A 182 4.80 -12.20 7.54
N VAL A 183 5.27 -11.62 6.43
CA VAL A 183 5.11 -12.16 5.08
C VAL A 183 6.49 -12.61 4.62
N ARG A 184 6.66 -13.92 4.49
CA ARG A 184 7.94 -14.53 4.10
C ARG A 184 8.11 -14.52 2.58
N ALA A 185 9.36 -14.47 2.15
CA ALA A 185 9.74 -14.67 0.76
C ALA A 185 9.13 -15.98 0.21
N GLY A 186 8.78 -15.97 -1.07
CA GLY A 186 8.14 -17.09 -1.77
C GLY A 186 6.61 -17.09 -1.71
N LEU A 187 5.97 -16.09 -1.07
CA LEU A 187 4.52 -15.93 -1.17
C LEU A 187 4.13 -15.75 -2.65
N ALA A 188 3.15 -16.56 -3.11
CA ALA A 188 2.66 -16.50 -4.48
C ALA A 188 2.15 -15.09 -4.84
N SER A 189 2.45 -14.63 -6.05
CA SER A 189 1.98 -13.34 -6.57
C SER A 189 0.46 -13.25 -6.55
N GLY A 190 -0.05 -12.07 -6.17
CA GLY A 190 -1.48 -11.82 -6.04
C GLY A 190 -1.85 -11.01 -4.81
N LEU A 191 -3.14 -10.71 -4.68
CA LEU A 191 -3.71 -10.01 -3.53
C LEU A 191 -4.04 -11.03 -2.43
N VAL A 192 -3.48 -10.81 -1.25
CA VAL A 192 -3.79 -11.58 -0.05
C VAL A 192 -4.48 -10.70 0.98
N THR A 193 -5.55 -11.21 1.56
CA THR A 193 -6.25 -10.57 2.68
C THR A 193 -5.66 -11.04 4.00
N LEU A 194 -4.77 -10.23 4.59
CA LEU A 194 -4.11 -10.54 5.86
C LEU A 194 -5.05 -10.47 7.06
N TRP A 195 -6.01 -9.55 7.03
CA TRP A 195 -7.04 -9.40 8.05
C TRP A 195 -8.33 -8.86 7.44
N ASP A 196 -9.45 -9.47 7.75
CA ASP A 196 -10.78 -9.02 7.33
C ASP A 196 -11.78 -9.12 8.49
N SER A 197 -12.12 -7.97 9.07
CA SER A 197 -13.19 -7.79 10.06
C SER A 197 -14.27 -6.85 9.53
N ASP A 198 -15.33 -6.64 10.30
CA ASP A 198 -16.35 -5.63 10.03
C ASP A 198 -15.83 -4.17 10.05
N GLU A 199 -14.75 -3.90 10.79
CA GLU A 199 -14.19 -2.55 10.95
C GLU A 199 -12.89 -2.32 10.19
N GLN A 200 -12.12 -3.38 9.87
CA GLN A 200 -10.75 -3.24 9.35
C GLN A 200 -10.45 -4.26 8.25
N LEU A 201 -9.78 -3.82 7.18
CA LEU A 201 -9.24 -4.65 6.11
C LEU A 201 -7.74 -4.41 5.98
N VAL A 202 -6.93 -5.47 6.10
CA VAL A 202 -5.49 -5.41 5.83
C VAL A 202 -5.17 -6.32 4.65
N LEU A 203 -4.59 -5.75 3.61
CA LEU A 203 -4.22 -6.41 2.36
C LEU A 203 -2.72 -6.38 2.16
N PHE A 204 -2.20 -7.39 1.47
CA PHE A 204 -0.82 -7.43 1.00
C PHE A 204 -0.77 -7.92 -0.45
N ALA A 205 0.12 -7.36 -1.26
CA ALA A 205 0.39 -7.86 -2.60
C ALA A 205 1.82 -7.56 -3.05
N ASP A 206 2.34 -8.37 -3.96
CA ASP A 206 3.57 -8.05 -4.67
C ASP A 206 3.45 -6.73 -5.47
N PRO A 207 4.56 -6.05 -5.79
CA PRO A 207 4.58 -4.81 -6.56
C PRO A 207 3.85 -4.83 -7.89
N VAL A 208 3.88 -5.94 -8.61
CA VAL A 208 3.25 -6.08 -9.94
C VAL A 208 1.74 -6.13 -9.74
N THR A 209 1.26 -6.94 -8.81
CA THR A 209 -0.17 -6.98 -8.46
C THR A 209 -0.66 -5.65 -7.92
N ALA A 210 0.04 -5.02 -6.98
CA ALA A 210 -0.34 -3.70 -6.44
C ALA A 210 -0.38 -2.63 -7.54
N ALA A 211 0.49 -2.71 -8.55
CA ALA A 211 0.47 -1.81 -9.70
C ALA A 211 -0.77 -1.98 -10.61
N THR A 212 -1.54 -3.07 -10.48
CA THR A 212 -2.83 -3.20 -11.18
C THR A 212 -3.97 -2.44 -10.50
N PHE A 213 -3.79 -2.03 -9.23
CA PHE A 213 -4.84 -1.35 -8.48
C PHE A 213 -4.93 0.14 -8.81
N TRP A 214 -6.15 0.63 -8.79
CA TRP A 214 -6.55 2.02 -8.92
C TRP A 214 -7.40 2.41 -7.73
N ALA A 215 -7.44 3.70 -7.42
CA ALA A 215 -8.27 4.22 -6.35
C ALA A 215 -9.04 5.46 -6.82
N PRO A 216 -10.00 5.32 -7.76
CA PRO A 216 -10.78 6.45 -8.26
C PRO A 216 -11.59 7.08 -7.11
N THR A 217 -11.72 8.40 -7.14
CA THR A 217 -12.58 9.12 -6.20
C THR A 217 -14.04 8.80 -6.48
N ILE A 218 -14.84 8.75 -5.41
CA ILE A 218 -16.30 8.74 -5.49
C ILE A 218 -16.78 10.12 -5.09
N ARG A 219 -17.54 10.77 -5.98
CA ARG A 219 -18.14 12.07 -5.69
C ARG A 219 -19.12 11.91 -4.52
N SER A 220 -18.82 12.55 -3.39
CA SER A 220 -19.64 12.51 -2.17
C SER A 220 -19.53 13.85 -1.43
N PRO A 221 -20.15 14.92 -1.96
CA PRO A 221 -20.03 16.26 -1.40
C PRO A 221 -20.64 16.34 0.01
N THR A 222 -19.96 17.09 0.87
CA THR A 222 -20.34 17.47 2.23
C THR A 222 -20.64 18.97 2.30
N ALA A 223 -21.08 19.48 3.46
CA ALA A 223 -21.31 20.91 3.67
C ALA A 223 -20.03 21.76 3.47
N ASP A 224 -18.86 21.18 3.73
CA ASP A 224 -17.55 21.84 3.59
C ASP A 224 -16.93 21.67 2.20
N THR A 225 -17.63 21.01 1.28
CA THR A 225 -17.12 20.78 -0.07
C THR A 225 -17.03 22.08 -0.85
N VAL A 226 -15.85 22.33 -1.41
CA VAL A 226 -15.62 23.49 -2.28
C VAL A 226 -16.44 23.32 -3.57
N PRO A 227 -17.38 24.25 -3.88
CA PRO A 227 -18.21 24.15 -5.08
C PRO A 227 -17.37 24.01 -6.35
N GLY A 228 -17.72 23.05 -7.21
CA GLY A 228 -17.00 22.74 -8.45
C GLY A 228 -15.81 21.79 -8.28
N LEU A 229 -15.43 21.42 -7.05
CA LEU A 229 -14.33 20.50 -6.76
C LEU A 229 -14.78 19.14 -6.18
N GLU A 230 -16.05 18.77 -6.34
CA GLU A 230 -16.67 17.62 -5.64
C GLU A 230 -16.06 16.26 -6.02
N SER A 231 -15.31 16.19 -7.12
CA SER A 231 -14.64 14.98 -7.59
C SER A 231 -13.15 14.92 -7.24
N PHE A 232 -12.61 15.98 -6.62
CA PHE A 232 -11.20 16.08 -6.29
C PHE A 232 -10.93 15.64 -4.86
N TRP A 233 -9.94 14.77 -4.71
CA TRP A 233 -9.50 14.28 -3.40
C TRP A 233 -9.14 15.46 -2.48
N GLN A 234 -9.53 15.39 -1.21
CA GLN A 234 -9.32 16.41 -0.16
C GLN A 234 -10.07 17.74 -0.29
N PHE A 235 -10.42 18.17 -1.51
CA PHE A 235 -11.15 19.42 -1.70
C PHE A 235 -12.66 19.23 -1.75
N GLY A 236 -13.12 18.10 -2.31
CA GLY A 236 -14.55 17.81 -2.39
C GLY A 236 -14.96 16.39 -2.06
N THR A 237 -14.02 15.44 -1.99
CA THR A 237 -14.32 14.10 -1.48
C THR A 237 -13.07 13.43 -0.91
N ASN A 238 -13.26 12.58 0.09
CA ASN A 238 -12.26 11.60 0.55
C ASN A 238 -12.79 10.17 0.42
N GLU A 239 -13.87 9.98 -0.34
CA GLU A 239 -14.44 8.68 -0.63
C GLU A 239 -13.78 8.05 -1.85
N THR A 240 -13.46 6.76 -1.76
CA THR A 240 -12.79 5.99 -2.81
C THR A 240 -13.18 4.53 -2.71
N VAL A 241 -12.90 3.79 -3.78
CA VAL A 241 -12.81 2.33 -3.80
C VAL A 241 -11.40 1.93 -4.22
N LEU A 242 -11.02 0.67 -4.04
CA LEU A 242 -9.86 0.09 -4.73
C LEU A 242 -10.36 -0.83 -5.84
N VAL A 243 -9.79 -0.69 -7.03
CA VAL A 243 -10.15 -1.49 -8.21
C VAL A 243 -8.88 -2.05 -8.83
N GLY A 244 -8.69 -3.37 -8.74
CA GLY A 244 -7.55 -4.09 -9.30
C GLY A 244 -7.92 -4.85 -10.57
N GLY A 245 -6.98 -4.89 -11.52
CA GLY A 245 -7.11 -5.64 -12.77
C GLY A 245 -7.13 -4.79 -14.04
N PRO A 246 -8.10 -3.88 -14.23
CA PRO A 246 -8.21 -3.09 -15.45
C PRO A 246 -6.94 -2.28 -15.78
N TYR A 247 -6.70 -2.08 -17.08
CA TYR A 247 -5.56 -1.27 -17.54
C TYR A 247 -5.64 0.16 -17.00
N LEU A 248 -6.84 0.76 -17.03
CA LEU A 248 -7.10 2.08 -16.46
C LEU A 248 -8.51 2.13 -15.88
N VAL A 249 -8.66 2.76 -14.71
CA VAL A 249 -9.96 3.14 -14.16
C VAL A 249 -10.04 4.66 -14.14
N ARG A 250 -10.95 5.22 -14.94
CA ARG A 250 -11.10 6.66 -15.13
C ARG A 250 -12.02 7.28 -14.10
N ASN A 251 -13.11 6.61 -13.76
CA ASN A 251 -14.05 7.10 -12.74
C ASN A 251 -14.76 5.95 -12.01
N ALA A 252 -15.32 6.30 -10.86
CA ALA A 252 -16.21 5.46 -10.09
C ALA A 252 -17.42 6.29 -9.62
N THR A 253 -18.60 5.69 -9.62
CA THR A 253 -19.82 6.29 -9.07
C THR A 253 -20.56 5.24 -8.29
N LEU A 254 -20.92 5.55 -7.05
CA LEU A 254 -21.70 4.67 -6.20
C LEU A 254 -23.12 5.21 -6.11
N ALA A 255 -24.09 4.40 -6.54
CA ALA A 255 -25.51 4.70 -6.44
C ALA A 255 -26.24 3.52 -5.78
N GLY A 256 -26.74 3.74 -4.57
CA GLY A 256 -27.29 2.65 -3.74
C GLY A 256 -26.24 1.56 -3.51
N ARG A 257 -26.51 0.35 -4.01
CA ARG A 257 -25.60 -0.82 -3.88
C ARG A 257 -24.83 -1.14 -5.16
N THR A 258 -24.87 -0.26 -6.16
CA THR A 258 -24.23 -0.47 -7.47
C THR A 258 -23.05 0.47 -7.63
N LEU A 259 -21.87 -0.11 -7.84
CA LEU A 259 -20.65 0.60 -8.19
C LEU A 259 -20.50 0.62 -9.72
N SER A 260 -20.63 1.78 -10.32
CA SER A 260 -20.41 1.99 -11.75
C SER A 260 -18.99 2.48 -12.00
N LEU A 261 -18.25 1.72 -12.79
CA LEU A 261 -16.86 1.99 -13.16
C LEU A 261 -16.78 2.33 -14.64
N ARG A 262 -15.95 3.30 -15.01
CA ARG A 262 -15.51 3.47 -16.40
C ARG A 262 -13.99 3.43 -16.51
N GLY A 263 -13.53 2.92 -17.64
CA GLY A 263 -12.11 2.79 -17.90
C GLY A 263 -11.81 2.01 -19.17
N ASP A 264 -10.58 1.50 -19.23
CA ASP A 264 -10.01 0.89 -20.43
C ASP A 264 -9.44 -0.48 -20.08
N LEU A 265 -9.56 -1.38 -21.04
CA LEU A 265 -8.97 -2.71 -21.01
C LEU A 265 -8.03 -2.82 -22.21
N ASN A 266 -6.85 -3.39 -22.01
CA ASN A 266 -5.97 -3.83 -23.09
C ASN A 266 -5.97 -5.37 -23.24
N ALA A 267 -6.60 -6.07 -22.30
CA ALA A 267 -6.82 -7.51 -22.28
C ALA A 267 -8.01 -7.83 -21.37
N SER A 268 -8.56 -9.04 -21.50
CA SER A 268 -9.50 -9.57 -20.50
C SER A 268 -8.76 -9.86 -19.20
N VAL A 269 -9.28 -9.38 -18.06
CA VAL A 269 -8.58 -9.40 -16.77
C VAL A 269 -9.51 -9.82 -15.63
N PRO A 270 -8.97 -10.46 -14.56
CA PRO A 270 -9.68 -10.54 -13.30
C PRO A 270 -10.01 -9.15 -12.77
N LEU A 271 -11.15 -9.00 -12.11
CA LEU A 271 -11.56 -7.78 -11.42
C LEU A 271 -11.53 -8.04 -9.92
N ALA A 272 -10.86 -7.18 -9.16
CA ALA A 272 -10.96 -7.11 -7.72
C ALA A 272 -11.48 -5.72 -7.31
N VAL A 273 -12.49 -5.67 -6.46
CA VAL A 273 -13.06 -4.42 -5.94
C VAL A 273 -13.04 -4.48 -4.42
N VAL A 274 -12.54 -3.41 -3.80
CA VAL A 274 -12.71 -3.13 -2.37
C VAL A 274 -13.52 -1.84 -2.28
N GLY A 275 -14.76 -1.95 -1.79
CA GLY A 275 -15.66 -0.83 -1.61
C GLY A 275 -16.44 -0.91 -0.30
N PRO A 276 -17.40 0.02 -0.10
CA PRO A 276 -18.27 -0.01 1.08
C PRO A 276 -18.98 -1.35 1.25
N ALA A 277 -19.26 -1.74 2.49
CA ALA A 277 -19.78 -3.08 2.81
C ALA A 277 -21.13 -3.39 2.14
N GLU A 278 -21.87 -2.37 1.70
CA GLU A 278 -23.20 -2.45 1.09
C GLU A 278 -23.17 -2.75 -0.41
N ILE A 279 -22.02 -2.64 -1.08
CA ILE A 279 -21.96 -2.86 -2.53
C ILE A 279 -22.33 -4.31 -2.89
N ARG A 280 -23.19 -4.48 -3.90
CA ARG A 280 -23.67 -5.79 -4.37
C ARG A 280 -23.56 -5.98 -5.87
N ALA A 281 -23.41 -4.90 -6.63
CA ALA A 281 -23.33 -4.95 -8.08
C ALA A 281 -22.22 -4.04 -8.59
N VAL A 282 -21.61 -4.45 -9.70
CA VAL A 282 -20.62 -3.65 -10.43
C VAL A 282 -21.06 -3.51 -11.88
N THR A 283 -20.92 -2.32 -12.44
CA THR A 283 -20.96 -2.11 -13.89
C THR A 283 -19.61 -1.62 -14.40
N TRP A 284 -19.25 -2.01 -15.61
CA TRP A 284 -18.05 -1.58 -16.31
C TRP A 284 -18.45 -0.98 -17.65
N ASN A 285 -18.16 0.31 -17.86
CA ASN A 285 -18.54 1.04 -19.08
C ASN A 285 -20.05 0.93 -19.43
N GLY A 286 -20.91 0.81 -18.41
CA GLY A 286 -22.36 0.69 -18.56
C GLY A 286 -22.88 -0.75 -18.60
N GLU A 287 -22.02 -1.75 -18.76
CA GLU A 287 -22.41 -3.15 -18.79
C GLU A 287 -22.28 -3.80 -17.41
N ARG A 288 -23.21 -4.70 -17.07
CA ARG A 288 -23.19 -5.43 -15.79
C ARG A 288 -22.04 -6.44 -15.76
N VAL A 289 -21.28 -6.45 -14.67
CA VAL A 289 -20.23 -7.45 -14.41
C VAL A 289 -20.75 -8.49 -13.42
N GLN A 290 -20.58 -9.76 -13.75
CA GLN A 290 -20.83 -10.83 -12.78
C GLN A 290 -19.73 -10.81 -11.72
N VAL A 291 -20.15 -10.68 -10.47
CA VAL A 291 -19.26 -10.55 -9.32
C VAL A 291 -19.71 -11.45 -8.18
N GLU A 292 -18.74 -11.99 -7.47
CA GLU A 292 -18.90 -12.74 -6.23
C GLU A 292 -18.33 -11.92 -5.09
N GLY A 293 -18.87 -12.08 -3.88
CA GLY A 293 -18.40 -11.35 -2.71
C GLY A 293 -18.75 -12.05 -1.42
N ASP A 294 -18.00 -11.72 -0.37
CA ASP A 294 -18.18 -12.26 0.98
C ASP A 294 -19.14 -11.43 1.85
N GLY A 295 -19.76 -10.40 1.25
CA GLY A 295 -20.71 -9.52 1.93
C GLY A 295 -20.06 -8.38 2.72
N ARG A 296 -18.73 -8.19 2.66
CA ARG A 296 -18.01 -7.12 3.38
C ARG A 296 -17.37 -6.07 2.46
N GLY A 297 -17.92 -5.93 1.26
CA GLY A 297 -17.49 -4.92 0.28
C GLY A 297 -16.28 -5.35 -0.56
N VAL A 298 -15.82 -6.60 -0.43
CA VAL A 298 -14.82 -7.19 -1.33
C VAL A 298 -15.54 -8.00 -2.40
N LEU A 299 -15.44 -7.56 -3.65
CA LEU A 299 -16.04 -8.23 -4.80
C LEU A 299 -14.94 -8.70 -5.77
N ARG A 300 -15.17 -9.86 -6.38
CA ARG A 300 -14.31 -10.44 -7.42
C ARG A 300 -15.14 -10.77 -8.64
N GLY A 301 -14.58 -10.56 -9.82
CA GLY A 301 -15.24 -10.89 -11.09
C GLY A 301 -14.25 -10.99 -12.22
N ARG A 302 -14.74 -10.88 -13.45
CA ARG A 302 -13.91 -10.85 -14.65
C ARG A 302 -14.42 -9.80 -15.62
N LEU A 303 -13.50 -9.04 -16.20
CA LEU A 303 -13.78 -8.14 -17.30
C LEU A 303 -13.27 -8.77 -18.60
N THR A 304 -14.10 -8.69 -19.63
CA THR A 304 -13.79 -9.23 -20.95
C THR A 304 -13.55 -8.07 -21.90
N LEU A 305 -12.42 -8.10 -22.62
CA LEU A 305 -12.16 -7.16 -23.70
C LEU A 305 -13.15 -7.43 -24.85
N GLY A 306 -13.82 -6.38 -25.34
CA GLY A 306 -14.79 -6.51 -26.42
C GLY A 306 -14.17 -7.03 -27.72
N GLU A 307 -14.91 -7.87 -28.45
CA GLU A 307 -14.47 -8.52 -29.70
C GLU A 307 -14.08 -7.53 -30.80
N VAL A 308 -14.74 -6.36 -30.87
CA VAL A 308 -14.51 -5.31 -31.89
C VAL A 308 -13.06 -4.79 -31.89
N VAL A 309 -12.32 -4.97 -30.78
CA VAL A 309 -10.94 -4.47 -30.63
C VAL A 309 -9.90 -5.43 -31.22
N LYS A 310 -10.26 -6.67 -31.59
CA LYS A 310 -9.28 -7.70 -31.98
C LYS A 310 -8.64 -7.47 -33.35
N THR A 311 -9.25 -6.67 -34.23
CA THR A 311 -8.70 -6.38 -35.56
C THR A 311 -8.92 -4.92 -35.94
N VAL A 312 -7.84 -4.18 -36.19
CA VAL A 312 -7.88 -2.82 -36.73
C VAL A 312 -7.25 -2.83 -38.12
N THR A 313 -8.04 -2.56 -39.15
CA THR A 313 -7.54 -2.39 -40.51
C THR A 313 -7.23 -0.92 -40.74
N VAL A 314 -5.96 -0.59 -40.97
CA VAL A 314 -5.52 0.77 -41.30
C VAL A 314 -5.28 0.91 -42.81
N PRO A 315 -5.50 2.10 -43.39
CA PRO A 315 -5.22 2.33 -44.81
C PRO A 315 -3.74 2.08 -45.13
N LYS A 316 -3.48 1.45 -46.28
CA LYS A 316 -2.13 1.40 -46.84
C LYS A 316 -1.82 2.78 -47.44
N LEU A 317 -0.86 3.50 -46.85
CA LEU A 317 -0.40 4.77 -47.40
C LEU A 317 0.31 4.52 -48.75
N GLY A 318 -0.02 5.31 -49.77
CA GLY A 318 0.57 5.27 -51.11
C GLY A 318 0.02 6.40 -51.97
N GLY A 319 0.58 6.59 -53.18
CA GLY A 319 0.15 7.66 -54.10
C GLY A 319 0.68 9.05 -53.75
N TRP A 320 1.80 9.12 -53.04
CA TRP A 320 2.62 10.33 -52.87
C TRP A 320 3.76 10.32 -53.88
#